data_AF-A0A3B0J5Y5-F1
#
_entry.id   AF-A0A3B0J5Y5-F1
#
_cell.length_a   1.000
_cell.length_b   1.000
_cell.length_c   1.000
_cell.angle_alpha   90.00
_cell.angle_beta   90.00
_cell.angle_gamma   90.00
#
_symmetry.space_group_name_H-M   'P 1'
#
loop_
_entity.id
_entity.type
_entity.pdbx_description
1 polymer ?
#
loop_
_entity_poly.entity_id
_entity_poly.type
_entity_poly.pdbx_seq_one_letter_code
_entity_poly.pdbx_strand_id
1 'polypeptide(L)'
;MTGKQKDGITYIVSSACHDLTNPSPMQDLLSGHRTAAQTVNEIKKAYPHEQVKVLIPIAQSNKFCGSTRGHFVLLEVNMHAGKIQSAKIHDSKGPLLDTFYNGAGHLTKQLLVEKELGLNKDFAVTSEHLGHQALLNGNDCGRFTAYYADKIIDDNLSNANAKDAHTFFARYQKLA
;
A
#
# COMPACT_ATOMS: atom_id res chain seq x y z
N MET A 1 -4.14 1.84 13.67
CA MET A 1 -3.30 0.70 13.25
C MET A 1 -3.73 -0.51 14.05
N THR A 2 -3.80 -1.68 13.41
CA THR A 2 -4.04 -2.96 14.10
C THR A 2 -2.85 -3.87 13.87
N GLY A 3 -2.39 -4.53 14.93
CA GLY A 3 -1.28 -5.47 14.88
C GLY A 3 -1.75 -6.92 15.08
N LYS A 4 -1.23 -7.84 14.29
CA LYS A 4 -1.39 -9.29 14.50
C LYS A 4 -0.02 -9.95 14.44
N GLN A 5 0.30 -10.79 15.41
CA GLN A 5 1.51 -11.60 15.39
C GLN A 5 1.20 -12.99 14.86
N LYS A 6 1.99 -13.46 13.89
CA LYS A 6 1.86 -14.80 13.31
C LYS A 6 3.22 -15.25 12.76
N ASP A 7 3.59 -16.51 13.02
CA ASP A 7 4.82 -17.13 12.52
C ASP A 7 6.10 -16.29 12.79
N GLY A 8 6.14 -15.62 13.96
CA GLY A 8 7.26 -14.76 14.35
C GLY A 8 7.29 -13.38 13.70
N ILE A 9 6.31 -13.05 12.85
CA ILE A 9 6.18 -11.76 12.16
C ILE A 9 5.06 -10.94 12.81
N THR A 10 5.34 -9.66 13.07
CA THR A 10 4.31 -8.68 13.44
C THR A 10 3.76 -8.03 12.18
N TYR A 11 2.50 -8.26 11.88
CA TYR A 11 1.79 -7.63 10.76
C TYR A 11 1.10 -6.36 11.25
N ILE A 12 1.38 -5.22 10.62
CA ILE A 12 0.77 -3.93 10.94
C ILE A 12 -0.03 -3.45 9.73
N VAL A 13 -1.34 -3.31 9.89
CA VAL A 13 -2.20 -2.66 8.90
C VAL A 13 -2.39 -1.19 9.30
N SER A 14 -1.97 -0.28 8.42
CA SER A 14 -2.10 1.16 8.62
C SER A 14 -3.38 1.72 8.02
N SER A 15 -3.74 2.94 8.43
CA SER A 15 -4.65 3.78 7.67
C SER A 15 -4.07 4.13 6.30
N ALA A 16 -4.94 4.58 5.39
CA ALA A 16 -4.52 5.02 4.08
C ALA A 16 -3.54 6.20 4.15
N CYS A 17 -2.63 6.29 3.18
CA CYS A 17 -1.63 7.36 3.03
C CYS A 17 -1.50 7.76 1.56
N HIS A 18 -0.83 8.89 1.27
CA HIS A 18 -0.54 9.31 -0.11
C HIS A 18 0.91 8.98 -0.52
N ASP A 19 1.09 8.66 -1.80
CA ASP A 19 2.42 8.54 -2.45
C ASP A 19 3.11 9.89 -2.75
N LEU A 20 2.38 11.01 -2.75
CA LEU A 20 2.91 12.34 -3.04
C LEU A 20 3.42 13.01 -1.76
N THR A 21 4.54 13.72 -1.85
CA THR A 21 5.10 14.51 -0.74
C THR A 21 4.31 15.81 -0.50
N ASN A 22 3.74 16.40 -1.56
CA ASN A 22 2.99 17.66 -1.50
C ASN A 22 1.64 17.51 -2.21
N PRO A 23 0.68 16.78 -1.62
CA PRO A 23 -0.66 16.64 -2.19
C PRO A 23 -1.42 17.98 -2.17
N SER A 24 -2.35 18.16 -3.11
CA SER A 24 -3.38 19.22 -3.01
C SER A 24 -4.32 18.95 -1.84
N PRO A 25 -5.10 19.94 -1.35
CA PRO A 25 -5.96 19.75 -0.17
C PRO A 25 -6.93 18.57 -0.26
N MET A 26 -7.49 18.29 -1.44
CA MET A 26 -8.38 17.14 -1.64
C MET A 26 -7.63 15.81 -1.56
N GLN A 27 -6.42 15.77 -2.12
CA GLN A 27 -5.55 14.60 -2.06
C GLN A 27 -5.08 14.33 -0.62
N ASP A 28 -4.79 15.40 0.11
CA ASP A 28 -4.37 15.37 1.51
C ASP A 28 -5.50 14.88 2.44
N LEU A 29 -6.74 15.32 2.19
CA LEU A 29 -7.92 14.82 2.89
C LEU A 29 -8.12 13.31 2.68
N LEU A 30 -7.98 12.84 1.43
CA LEU A 30 -8.18 11.43 1.06
C LEU A 30 -7.11 10.48 1.66
N SER A 31 -5.94 11.01 2.00
CA SER A 31 -4.85 10.26 2.67
C SER A 31 -4.83 10.44 4.18
N GLY A 32 -5.85 11.10 4.77
CA GLY A 32 -5.87 11.39 6.20
C GLY A 32 -4.70 12.25 6.66
N HIS A 33 -4.21 13.14 5.78
CA HIS A 33 -3.10 14.05 6.03
C HIS A 33 -1.77 13.35 6.34
N ARG A 34 -1.56 12.14 5.81
CA ARG A 34 -0.35 11.33 6.06
C ARG A 34 0.33 10.85 4.78
N THR A 35 1.66 10.86 4.83
CA THR A 35 2.52 10.26 3.82
C THR A 35 2.90 8.83 4.19
N ALA A 36 3.28 8.02 3.19
CA ALA A 36 3.81 6.68 3.47
C ALA A 36 5.11 6.76 4.28
N ALA A 37 5.97 7.72 3.98
CA ALA A 37 7.24 7.92 4.70
C ALA A 37 7.07 8.19 6.19
N GLN A 38 6.17 9.11 6.58
CA GLN A 38 5.85 9.37 7.99
C GLN A 38 5.35 8.10 8.68
N THR A 39 4.43 7.39 8.04
CA THR A 39 3.84 6.16 8.60
C THR A 39 4.88 5.07 8.80
N VAL A 40 5.72 4.81 7.80
CA VAL A 40 6.79 3.80 7.90
C VAL A 40 7.79 4.19 8.99
N ASN A 41 8.11 5.48 9.13
CA ASN A 41 9.04 5.97 10.15
C ASN A 41 8.48 5.82 11.57
N GLU A 42 7.20 6.14 11.79
CA GLU A 42 6.53 5.90 13.06
C GLU A 42 6.56 4.41 13.45
N ILE A 43 6.26 3.52 12.50
CA ILE A 43 6.27 2.07 12.76
C ILE A 43 7.69 1.56 13.01
N LYS A 44 8.68 2.04 12.26
CA LYS A 44 10.10 1.75 12.52
C LYS A 44 10.51 2.10 13.95
N LYS A 45 10.07 3.26 14.45
CA LYS A 45 10.36 3.71 15.83
C LYS A 45 9.62 2.88 16.87
N ALA A 46 8.39 2.45 16.57
CA ALA A 46 7.58 1.63 17.46
C ALA A 46 8.04 0.16 17.57
N TYR A 47 8.66 -0.36 16.50
CA TYR A 47 9.13 -1.75 16.41
C TYR A 47 10.62 -1.84 16.02
N PRO A 48 11.54 -1.39 16.90
CA PRO A 48 12.95 -1.27 16.58
C PRO A 48 13.70 -2.61 16.55
N HIS A 49 13.11 -3.71 17.03
CA HIS A 49 13.81 -5.00 17.23
C HIS A 49 13.11 -6.19 16.55
N GLU A 50 11.88 -5.98 16.08
CA GLU A 50 11.01 -7.04 15.58
C GLU A 50 11.17 -7.26 14.08
N GLN A 51 10.72 -8.43 13.62
CA GLN A 51 10.39 -8.65 12.22
C GLN A 51 8.97 -8.15 11.97
N VAL A 52 8.83 -7.14 11.11
CA VAL A 52 7.56 -6.44 10.88
C VAL A 52 7.23 -6.45 9.40
N LYS A 53 5.98 -6.78 9.08
CA LYS A 53 5.41 -6.55 7.75
C LYS A 53 4.35 -5.46 7.84
N VAL A 54 4.60 -4.34 7.19
CA VAL A 54 3.69 -3.19 7.17
C VAL A 54 2.86 -3.23 5.90
N LEU A 55 1.55 -3.04 6.04
CA LEU A 55 0.57 -3.09 4.98
C LEU A 55 -0.19 -1.76 4.98
N ILE A 56 0.10 -0.90 3.99
CA ILE A 56 -0.40 0.47 3.91
C ILE A 56 -1.24 0.65 2.65
N PRO A 57 -2.54 0.93 2.75
CA PRO A 57 -3.30 1.38 1.59
C PRO A 57 -2.75 2.72 1.10
N ILE A 58 -2.34 2.80 -0.16
CA ILE A 58 -1.82 4.01 -0.78
C ILE A 58 -2.87 4.55 -1.73
N ALA A 59 -3.34 5.76 -1.44
CA ALA A 59 -4.07 6.59 -2.37
C ALA A 59 -3.09 7.17 -3.38
N GLN A 60 -3.20 6.72 -4.62
CA GLN A 60 -2.54 7.30 -5.78
C GLN A 60 -3.50 8.24 -6.46
N SER A 61 -3.03 9.42 -6.81
CA SER A 61 -3.83 10.37 -7.57
C SER A 61 -2.95 11.14 -8.52
N ASN A 62 -3.32 11.12 -9.80
CA ASN A 62 -2.68 11.93 -10.83
C ASN A 62 -3.73 12.37 -11.86
N LYS A 63 -3.37 13.40 -12.64
CA LYS A 63 -4.14 13.80 -13.82
C LYS A 63 -4.03 12.71 -14.89
N PHE A 64 -5.15 12.05 -15.17
CA PHE A 64 -5.35 11.16 -16.30
C PHE A 64 -6.42 11.74 -17.21
N CYS A 65 -6.08 12.00 -18.49
CA CYS A 65 -6.99 12.55 -19.50
C CYS A 65 -7.77 13.80 -19.02
N GLY A 66 -7.10 14.74 -18.34
CA GLY A 66 -7.72 15.99 -17.87
C GLY A 66 -8.52 15.89 -16.57
N SER A 67 -8.64 14.70 -15.97
CA SER A 67 -9.32 14.48 -14.68
C SER A 67 -8.38 13.82 -13.66
N THR A 68 -8.57 14.11 -12.37
CA THR A 68 -7.83 13.41 -11.30
C THR A 68 -8.57 12.11 -10.99
N ARG A 69 -7.99 10.97 -11.36
CA ARG A 69 -8.54 9.66 -11.00
C ARG A 69 -7.86 9.19 -9.72
N GLY A 70 -8.66 8.88 -8.71
CA GLY A 70 -8.20 8.18 -7.51
C GLY A 70 -8.02 6.70 -7.79
N HIS A 71 -6.90 6.13 -7.37
CA HIS A 71 -6.63 4.70 -7.42
C HIS A 71 -5.98 4.27 -6.11
N PHE A 72 -6.36 3.11 -5.60
CA PHE A 72 -5.80 2.57 -4.37
C PHE A 72 -4.99 1.32 -4.68
N VAL A 73 -3.80 1.27 -4.10
CA VAL A 73 -2.91 0.10 -4.13
C VAL A 73 -2.48 -0.24 -2.71
N LEU A 74 -1.98 -1.46 -2.49
CA LEU A 74 -1.42 -1.83 -1.19
C LEU A 74 0.10 -1.76 -1.24
N LEU A 75 0.72 -0.95 -0.39
CA LEU A 75 2.16 -0.99 -0.15
C LEU A 75 2.47 -2.00 0.96
N GLU A 76 3.23 -3.02 0.61
CA GLU A 76 3.89 -3.94 1.55
C GLU A 76 5.32 -3.43 1.82
N VAL A 77 5.67 -3.27 3.09
CA VAL A 77 7.05 -2.97 3.53
C VAL A 77 7.50 -4.05 4.51
N ASN A 78 8.58 -4.75 4.18
CA ASN A 78 9.20 -5.71 5.09
C ASN A 78 10.33 -5.03 5.85
N MET A 79 10.31 -5.15 7.18
CA MET A 79 11.31 -4.60 8.07
C MET A 79 11.83 -5.65 9.04
N HIS A 80 13.09 -5.52 9.43
CA HIS A 80 13.68 -6.30 10.49
C HIS A 80 14.60 -5.42 11.33
N ALA A 81 14.36 -5.39 12.64
CA ALA A 81 15.10 -4.57 13.60
C ALA A 81 15.21 -3.09 13.14
N GLY A 82 14.06 -2.51 12.78
CA GLY A 82 13.95 -1.14 12.30
C GLY A 82 14.58 -0.86 10.93
N LYS A 83 15.12 -1.86 10.23
CA LYS A 83 15.68 -1.71 8.88
C LYS A 83 14.68 -2.19 7.84
N ILE A 84 14.38 -1.34 6.86
CA ILE A 84 13.57 -1.71 5.70
C ILE A 84 14.39 -2.64 4.81
N GLN A 85 13.86 -3.83 4.53
CA GLN A 85 14.48 -4.82 3.66
C GLN A 85 13.93 -4.74 2.23
N SER A 86 12.63 -4.51 2.08
CA SER A 86 11.98 -4.40 0.78
C SER A 86 10.67 -3.62 0.88
N ALA A 87 10.26 -3.05 -0.26
CA ALA A 87 8.97 -2.41 -0.43
C ALA A 87 8.38 -2.77 -1.79
N LYS A 88 7.10 -3.16 -1.81
CA LYS A 88 6.37 -3.59 -3.00
C LYS A 88 4.95 -3.04 -2.99
N ILE A 89 4.49 -2.57 -4.13
CA ILE A 89 3.10 -2.23 -4.39
C ILE A 89 2.39 -3.45 -4.96
N HIS A 90 1.23 -3.79 -4.42
CA HIS A 90 0.28 -4.73 -5.01
C HIS A 90 -0.88 -3.95 -5.61
N ASP A 91 -0.94 -3.94 -6.94
CA ASP A 91 -2.01 -3.29 -7.70
C ASP A 91 -3.03 -4.34 -8.16
N SER A 92 -4.30 -4.10 -7.84
CA SER A 92 -5.40 -4.93 -8.34
C SER A 92 -5.62 -4.78 -9.84
N LYS A 93 -5.15 -3.69 -10.43
CA LYS A 93 -5.25 -3.43 -11.86
C LYS A 93 -4.00 -3.88 -12.60
N GLY A 94 -4.12 -4.02 -13.91
CA GLY A 94 -3.00 -4.35 -14.79
C GLY A 94 -1.99 -3.21 -14.94
N PRO A 95 -0.82 -3.48 -15.56
CA PRO A 95 0.33 -2.56 -15.62
C PRO A 95 0.04 -1.23 -16.32
N LEU A 96 -1.00 -1.17 -17.15
CA LEU A 96 -1.32 0.00 -17.97
C LEU A 96 -1.50 1.27 -17.12
N LEU A 97 -2.04 1.16 -15.90
CA LEU A 97 -2.24 2.31 -15.04
C LEU A 97 -0.95 2.80 -14.40
N ASP A 98 0.00 1.91 -14.10
CA ASP A 98 1.27 2.31 -13.51
C ASP A 98 2.07 3.22 -14.44
N THR A 99 1.90 3.08 -15.76
CA THR A 99 2.46 4.02 -16.75
C THR A 99 2.00 5.47 -16.54
N PHE A 100 0.80 5.68 -15.98
CA PHE A 100 0.23 7.01 -15.72
C PHE A 100 0.43 7.48 -14.29
N TYR A 101 0.41 6.57 -13.31
CA TYR A 101 0.59 6.91 -11.90
C TYR A 101 2.06 7.00 -11.48
N ASN A 102 2.91 6.10 -11.97
CA ASN A 102 4.30 5.93 -11.53
C ASN A 102 4.41 5.89 -9.99
N GLY A 103 3.49 5.17 -9.35
CA GLY A 103 3.35 5.24 -7.90
C GLY A 103 4.55 4.66 -7.15
N ALA A 104 5.18 3.63 -7.70
CA ALA A 104 6.46 3.10 -7.20
C ALA A 104 7.56 4.15 -7.25
N GLY A 105 7.64 4.94 -8.33
CA GLY A 105 8.58 6.05 -8.45
C GLY A 105 8.32 7.16 -7.43
N HIS A 106 7.05 7.54 -7.21
CA HIS A 106 6.68 8.54 -6.21
C HIS A 106 7.01 8.08 -4.79
N LEU A 107 6.62 6.86 -4.42
CA LEU A 107 6.92 6.30 -3.10
C LEU A 107 8.42 6.14 -2.88
N THR A 108 9.19 5.71 -3.89
CA THR A 108 10.65 5.63 -3.79
C THR A 108 11.23 7.01 -3.47
N LYS A 109 10.84 8.05 -4.20
CA LYS A 109 11.29 9.43 -3.94
C LYS A 109 10.88 9.90 -2.53
N GLN A 110 9.62 9.66 -2.14
CA GLN A 110 9.09 10.08 -0.85
C GLN A 110 9.85 9.41 0.32
N LEU A 111 10.10 8.09 0.23
CA LEU A 111 10.80 7.33 1.25
C LEU A 111 12.29 7.70 1.34
N LEU A 112 12.96 7.97 0.20
CA LEU A 112 14.37 8.36 0.18
C LEU A 112 14.64 9.75 0.80
N VAL A 113 13.64 10.65 0.76
CA VAL A 113 13.77 11.98 1.38
C VAL A 113 13.71 11.91 2.91
N GLU A 114 13.03 10.90 3.47
CA GLU A 114 12.93 10.72 4.92
C GLU A 114 14.21 10.07 5.48
N LYS A 115 15.15 10.92 5.89
CA LYS A 115 16.48 10.51 6.37
C LYS A 115 16.41 9.51 7.53
N GLU A 116 15.39 9.63 8.39
CA GLU A 116 15.23 8.74 9.53
C GLU A 116 14.97 7.29 9.12
N LEU A 117 14.54 7.01 7.88
CA LEU A 117 14.38 5.65 7.38
C LEU A 117 15.71 4.95 7.11
N GLY A 118 16.80 5.69 6.88
CA GLY A 118 18.14 5.13 6.65
C GLY A 118 18.28 4.36 5.33
N LEU A 119 17.50 4.76 4.31
CA LEU A 119 17.54 4.17 2.97
C LEU A 119 18.70 4.74 2.16
N ASN A 120 19.28 3.92 1.28
CA ASN A 120 20.32 4.35 0.34
C ASN A 120 19.71 4.64 -1.04
N LYS A 121 20.50 5.25 -1.93
CA LYS A 121 20.08 5.60 -3.31
C LYS A 121 19.65 4.40 -4.18
N ASP A 122 20.01 3.18 -3.79
CA ASP A 122 19.73 1.95 -4.55
C ASP A 122 18.40 1.32 -4.10
N PHE A 123 17.77 1.85 -3.04
CA PHE A 123 16.43 1.45 -2.62
C PHE A 123 15.41 1.86 -3.67
N ALA A 124 14.54 0.91 -4.02
CA ALA A 124 13.41 1.15 -4.89
C ALA A 124 12.18 0.40 -4.39
N VAL A 125 11.03 1.06 -4.48
CA VAL A 125 9.73 0.40 -4.38
C VAL A 125 9.46 -0.30 -5.71
N THR A 126 9.01 -1.55 -5.65
CA THR A 126 8.65 -2.34 -6.85
C THR A 126 7.14 -2.39 -7.02
N SER A 127 6.66 -2.70 -8.23
CA SER A 127 5.23 -2.91 -8.52
C SER A 127 4.95 -4.37 -8.89
N GLU A 128 3.86 -4.91 -8.37
CA GLU A 128 3.27 -6.18 -8.77
C GLU A 128 1.83 -5.93 -9.23
N HIS A 129 1.53 -6.31 -10.48
CA HIS A 129 0.23 -6.09 -11.10
C HIS A 129 -0.55 -7.40 -11.14
N LEU A 130 -1.60 -7.49 -10.34
CA LEU A 130 -2.36 -8.73 -10.17
C LEU A 130 -3.50 -8.88 -11.18
N GLY A 131 -3.99 -7.77 -11.77
CA GLY A 131 -5.03 -7.82 -12.80
C GLY A 131 -6.38 -8.38 -12.33
N HIS A 132 -6.62 -8.48 -11.03
CA HIS A 132 -7.87 -8.96 -10.43
C HIS A 132 -9.05 -7.98 -10.59
N GLN A 133 -8.76 -6.71 -10.87
CA GLN A 133 -9.75 -5.67 -11.11
C GLN A 133 -9.70 -5.23 -12.57
N ALA A 134 -10.87 -5.16 -13.20
CA ALA A 134 -11.00 -4.60 -14.55
C ALA A 134 -10.52 -3.14 -14.59
N LEU A 135 -9.81 -2.76 -15.65
CA LEU A 135 -9.22 -1.43 -15.83
C LEU A 135 -10.22 -0.26 -15.62
N LEU A 136 -11.44 -0.44 -16.12
CA LEU A 136 -12.51 0.55 -16.06
C LEU A 136 -13.31 0.52 -14.76
N ASN A 137 -13.16 -0.51 -13.93
CA ASN A 137 -13.76 -0.52 -12.59
C ASN A 137 -13.05 0.53 -11.72
N GLY A 138 -13.78 1.56 -11.30
CA GLY A 138 -13.27 2.62 -10.43
C GLY A 138 -13.48 2.38 -8.93
N ASN A 139 -14.31 1.42 -8.55
CA ASN A 139 -14.96 1.41 -7.24
C ASN A 139 -14.33 0.42 -6.25
N ASP A 140 -13.74 -0.67 -6.74
CA ASP A 140 -13.29 -1.76 -5.86
C ASP A 140 -11.81 -1.67 -5.45
N CYS A 141 -11.02 -0.72 -5.98
CA CYS A 141 -9.57 -0.69 -5.74
C CYS A 141 -9.21 -0.63 -4.25
N GLY A 142 -9.92 0.18 -3.46
CA GLY A 142 -9.74 0.21 -2.00
C GLY A 142 -10.21 -1.06 -1.27
N ARG A 143 -11.17 -1.81 -1.81
CA ARG A 143 -11.59 -3.09 -1.23
C ARG A 143 -10.53 -4.16 -1.49
N PHE A 144 -9.91 -4.13 -2.68
CA PHE A 144 -8.80 -5.02 -3.01
C PHE A 144 -7.59 -4.81 -2.09
N THR A 145 -7.26 -3.59 -1.67
CA THR A 145 -6.15 -3.38 -0.72
C THR A 145 -6.42 -4.05 0.63
N ALA A 146 -7.66 -3.98 1.13
CA ALA A 146 -8.06 -4.68 2.35
C ALA A 146 -8.01 -6.20 2.20
N TYR A 147 -8.51 -6.73 1.08
CA TYR A 147 -8.43 -8.17 0.76
C TYR A 147 -6.99 -8.66 0.64
N TYR A 148 -6.10 -7.89 0.01
CA TYR A 148 -4.69 -8.25 -0.09
C TYR A 148 -4.00 -8.24 1.25
N ALA A 149 -4.30 -7.27 2.12
CA ALA A 149 -3.76 -7.25 3.47
C ALA A 149 -4.19 -8.50 4.26
N ASP A 150 -5.48 -8.87 4.19
CA ASP A 150 -6.02 -10.09 4.81
C ASP A 150 -5.31 -11.35 4.29
N LYS A 151 -5.16 -11.49 2.96
CA LYS A 151 -4.47 -12.62 2.34
C LYS A 151 -2.99 -12.70 2.70
N ILE A 152 -2.28 -11.59 2.78
CA ILE A 152 -0.85 -11.58 3.18
C ILE A 152 -0.68 -12.00 4.64
N ILE A 153 -1.63 -11.63 5.50
CA ILE A 153 -1.60 -12.00 6.92
C ILE A 153 -1.91 -13.50 7.09
N ASP A 154 -2.94 -14.00 6.40
CA ASP A 154 -3.43 -15.36 6.62
C ASP A 154 -2.73 -16.42 5.76
N ASP A 155 -2.15 -16.06 4.62
CA ASP A 155 -1.39 -16.94 3.73
C ASP A 155 -0.36 -16.12 2.91
N ASN A 156 -0.52 -16.08 1.59
CA ASN A 156 0.32 -15.37 0.66
C ASN A 156 -0.53 -14.89 -0.53
N LEU A 157 -0.03 -13.90 -1.27
CA LEU A 157 -0.76 -13.34 -2.41
C LEU A 157 -0.79 -14.23 -3.65
N SER A 158 0.05 -15.27 -3.75
CA SER A 158 0.08 -16.12 -4.96
C SER A 158 -1.21 -16.91 -5.17
N ASN A 159 -1.98 -17.13 -4.10
CA ASN A 159 -3.29 -17.78 -4.15
C ASN A 159 -4.46 -16.79 -4.32
N ALA A 160 -4.20 -15.49 -4.36
CA ALA A 160 -5.25 -14.49 -4.50
C ALA A 160 -5.84 -14.50 -5.92
N ASN A 161 -7.16 -14.36 -6.02
CA ASN A 161 -7.87 -14.20 -7.28
C ASN A 161 -9.11 -13.32 -7.11
N ALA A 162 -9.70 -12.90 -8.23
CA ALA A 162 -10.87 -12.01 -8.24
C ALA A 162 -12.12 -12.64 -7.59
N LYS A 163 -12.36 -13.94 -7.78
CA LYS A 163 -13.55 -14.63 -7.24
C LYS A 163 -13.52 -14.65 -5.70
N ASP A 164 -12.36 -14.98 -5.13
CA ASP A 164 -12.16 -14.99 -3.69
C ASP A 164 -12.26 -13.58 -3.11
N ALA A 165 -11.72 -12.57 -3.81
CA ALA A 165 -11.87 -11.17 -3.42
C ALA A 165 -13.33 -10.75 -3.35
N HIS A 166 -14.15 -11.09 -4.35
CA HIS A 166 -15.59 -10.79 -4.34
C HIS A 166 -16.35 -11.51 -3.23
N THR A 167 -15.91 -12.72 -2.84
CA THR A 167 -16.47 -13.43 -1.69
C THR A 167 -16.13 -12.72 -0.38
N PHE A 168 -14.87 -12.29 -0.23
CA PHE A 168 -14.42 -11.46 0.89
C PHE A 168 -15.24 -10.16 0.98
N PHE A 169 -15.39 -9.44 -0.14
CA PHE A 169 -16.21 -8.23 -0.27
C PHE A 169 -17.65 -8.42 0.21
N ALA A 170 -18.29 -9.51 -0.17
CA ALA A 170 -19.67 -9.82 0.21
C ALA A 170 -19.81 -10.16 1.71
N ARG A 171 -18.79 -10.79 2.31
CA ARG A 171 -18.78 -11.11 3.75
C ARG A 171 -18.82 -9.86 4.61
N TYR A 172 -18.02 -8.85 4.27
CA TYR A 172 -17.92 -7.62 5.07
C TYR A 172 -18.98 -6.56 4.73
N GLN A 173 -19.63 -6.66 3.57
CA GLN A 173 -20.78 -5.81 3.25
C GLN A 173 -22.04 -6.16 4.06
N LYS A 174 -22.13 -7.39 4.60
CA LYS A 174 -23.24 -7.80 5.48
C LYS A 174 -23.05 -7.40 6.95
N LEU A 175 -21.89 -6.87 7.30
CA LEU A 175 -21.50 -6.48 8.66
C LEU A 175 -21.48 -4.96 8.88
N ALA A 176 -21.69 -4.18 7.81
CA ALA A 176 -21.75 -2.72 7.80
C ALA A 176 -23.20 -2.26 7.58
#